data_AF-A0A1G2XWS4-F1
#
_entry.id   AF-A0A1G2XWS4-F1
#
_cell.length_a   1.000
_cell.length_b   1.000
_cell.length_c   1.000
_cell.angle_alpha   90.00
_cell.angle_beta   90.00
_cell.angle_gamma   90.00
#
_symmetry.space_group_name_H-M   'P 1'
#
loop_
_entity.id
_entity.type
_entity.pdbx_description
1 polymer ?
#
loop_
_entity_poly.entity_id
_entity_poly.type
_entity_poly.pdbx_seq_one_letter_code
_entity_poly.pdbx_strand_id
1 'polypeptide(L)'
;MISVKPTKSLEEKAKDANYPFKSKEDKSIAQMLNSYNIPFFYKQPTLVIENGKRMIEYADFFLPTYNGLAIDYIIESNSAIYRRKKNIYQDNQIPAVLVGKKDLNKPNWQQQLYSKLQNTYRIRSSYRPHKRYG
;
A
#
# COMPACT_ATOMS: atom_id res chain seq x y z
N MET A 1 -15.06 5.84 37.16
CA MET A 1 -13.88 5.61 36.30
C MET A 1 -14.33 4.88 35.05
N ILE A 2 -14.23 5.51 33.87
CA ILE A 2 -14.47 4.82 32.60
C ILE A 2 -13.19 4.07 32.25
N SER A 3 -13.22 2.74 32.33
CA SER A 3 -12.11 1.89 31.89
C SER A 3 -12.11 1.86 30.36
N VAL A 4 -11.29 2.72 29.76
CA VAL A 4 -11.06 2.69 28.31
C VAL A 4 -10.22 1.45 28.03
N LYS A 5 -10.84 0.39 27.49
CA LYS A 5 -10.09 -0.77 27.00
C LYS A 5 -9.07 -0.29 25.96
N PRO A 6 -7.79 -0.69 26.05
CA PRO A 6 -6.81 -0.31 25.05
C PRO A 6 -7.30 -0.76 23.68
N THR A 7 -7.40 0.20 22.76
CA THR A 7 -7.81 -0.09 21.38
C THR A 7 -6.65 -0.83 20.72
N LYS A 8 -6.94 -1.99 20.10
CA LYS A 8 -5.96 -2.76 19.32
C LYS A 8 -5.15 -1.85 18.39
N SER A 9 -3.85 -2.13 18.24
CA SER A 9 -2.97 -1.42 17.31
C SER A 9 -3.46 -1.58 15.86
N LEU A 10 -3.00 -0.72 14.95
CA LEU A 10 -3.36 -0.84 13.53
C LEU A 10 -2.86 -2.17 12.95
N GLU A 11 -1.71 -2.65 13.41
CA GLU A 11 -1.12 -3.91 13.01
C GLU A 11 -1.97 -5.11 13.45
N GLU A 12 -2.50 -5.07 14.67
CA GLU A 12 -3.40 -6.12 15.18
C GLU A 12 -4.73 -6.12 14.42
N LYS A 13 -5.29 -4.95 14.14
CA LYS A 13 -6.52 -4.82 13.35
C LYS A 13 -6.34 -5.35 11.92
N ALA A 14 -5.18 -5.09 11.31
CA ALA A 14 -4.86 -5.56 9.97
C ALA A 14 -4.75 -7.10 9.90
N LYS A 15 -4.20 -7.75 10.93
CA LYS A 15 -4.03 -9.21 10.98
C LYS A 15 -5.36 -9.98 11.08
N ASP A 16 -6.33 -9.43 11.82
CA ASP A 16 -7.60 -10.10 12.10
C ASP A 16 -8.68 -9.84 11.03
N ALA A 17 -8.38 -9.04 10.01
CA ALA A 17 -9.40 -8.55 9.09
C ALA A 17 -9.75 -9.55 7.99
N ASN A 18 -11.05 -9.81 7.81
CA ASN A 18 -11.59 -10.62 6.72
C ASN A 18 -12.15 -9.70 5.63
N TYR A 19 -11.56 -9.74 4.43
CA TYR A 19 -11.87 -8.80 3.35
C TYR A 19 -12.55 -9.47 2.15
N PRO A 20 -13.60 -8.85 1.57
CA PRO A 20 -14.15 -9.25 0.28
C PRO A 20 -13.29 -8.71 -0.87
N PHE A 21 -12.23 -9.44 -1.23
CA PHE A 21 -11.35 -9.06 -2.34
C PHE A 21 -12.11 -8.92 -3.67
N LYS A 22 -11.81 -7.88 -4.45
CA LYS A 22 -12.55 -7.56 -5.69
C LYS A 22 -12.12 -8.42 -6.87
N SER A 23 -10.90 -8.94 -6.85
CA SER A 23 -10.34 -9.77 -7.92
C SER A 23 -9.57 -10.98 -7.38
N LYS A 24 -9.29 -11.96 -8.28
CA LYS A 24 -8.44 -13.12 -7.96
C LYS A 24 -6.99 -12.67 -7.72
N GLU A 25 -6.56 -11.62 -8.40
CA GLU A 25 -5.26 -11.01 -8.29
C GLU A 25 -5.09 -10.33 -6.93
N ASP A 26 -6.07 -9.56 -6.46
CA ASP A 26 -6.06 -8.99 -5.11
C ASP A 26 -5.98 -10.09 -4.06
N LYS A 27 -6.79 -11.15 -4.20
CA LYS A 27 -6.74 -12.30 -3.30
C LYS A 27 -5.35 -12.95 -3.29
N SER A 28 -4.70 -13.06 -4.45
CA SER A 28 -3.37 -13.67 -4.56
C SER A 28 -2.28 -12.80 -3.92
N ILE A 29 -2.36 -11.48 -4.10
CA ILE A 29 -1.47 -10.51 -3.42
C ILE A 29 -1.68 -10.59 -1.91
N ALA A 30 -2.92 -10.60 -1.43
CA ALA A 30 -3.25 -10.72 -0.02
C ALA A 30 -2.72 -12.02 0.60
N GLN A 31 -2.85 -13.15 -0.11
CA GLN A 31 -2.29 -14.44 0.32
C GLN A 31 -0.77 -14.38 0.46
N MET A 32 -0.08 -13.72 -0.49
CA MET A 32 1.36 -13.48 -0.37
C MET A 32 1.68 -12.61 0.84
N LEU A 33 1.00 -11.47 1.03
CA LEU A 33 1.26 -10.60 2.17
C LEU A 33 1.10 -11.36 3.50
N ASN A 34 0.06 -12.19 3.61
CA ASN A 34 -0.15 -13.08 4.75
C ASN A 34 0.99 -14.09 4.92
N SER A 35 1.45 -14.74 3.85
CA SER A 35 2.54 -15.73 3.93
C SER A 35 3.86 -15.12 4.39
N TYR A 36 4.10 -13.85 4.08
CA TYR A 36 5.26 -13.09 4.55
C TYR A 36 5.03 -12.38 5.90
N ASN A 37 3.89 -12.62 6.57
CA ASN A 37 3.50 -11.97 7.82
C ASN A 37 3.48 -10.44 7.75
N ILE A 38 3.08 -9.88 6.61
CA ILE A 38 2.96 -8.44 6.38
C ILE A 38 1.51 -8.03 6.69
N PRO A 39 1.25 -7.25 7.76
CA PRO A 39 -0.07 -6.72 8.02
C PRO A 39 -0.47 -5.73 6.93
N PHE A 40 -1.73 -5.77 6.50
CA PHE A 40 -2.27 -4.84 5.50
C PHE A 40 -3.73 -4.47 5.79
N PHE A 41 -4.13 -3.32 5.27
CA PHE A 41 -5.53 -2.97 5.11
C PHE A 41 -5.92 -2.99 3.65
N TYR A 42 -7.06 -3.59 3.34
CA TYR A 42 -7.59 -3.63 1.99
C TYR A 42 -8.55 -2.47 1.75
N LYS A 43 -8.36 -1.72 0.66
CA LYS A 43 -9.19 -0.55 0.30
C LYS A 43 -9.31 0.48 1.42
N GLN A 44 -8.20 0.79 2.09
CA GLN A 44 -8.17 1.83 3.10
C GLN A 44 -8.31 3.22 2.44
N PRO A 45 -9.27 4.07 2.88
CA PRO A 45 -9.38 5.44 2.39
C PRO A 45 -8.15 6.25 2.79
N THR A 46 -7.55 6.92 1.83
CA THR A 46 -6.36 7.77 2.02
C THR A 46 -6.63 9.16 1.45
N LEU A 47 -6.42 10.20 2.27
CA LEU A 47 -6.52 11.58 1.80
C LEU A 47 -5.34 11.89 0.88
N VAL A 48 -5.63 12.38 -0.32
CA VAL A 48 -4.66 12.80 -1.32
C VAL A 48 -5.02 14.17 -1.89
N ILE A 49 -4.05 14.84 -2.47
CA ILE A 49 -4.21 16.05 -3.27
C ILE A 49 -3.94 15.67 -4.73
N GLU A 50 -4.91 15.93 -5.60
CA GLU A 50 -4.78 15.76 -7.04
C GLU A 50 -5.21 17.07 -7.71
N ASN A 51 -4.32 17.67 -8.52
CA ASN A 51 -4.58 18.95 -9.19
C ASN A 51 -5.07 20.07 -8.23
N GLY A 52 -4.48 20.12 -7.04
CA GLY A 52 -4.84 21.10 -5.99
C GLY A 52 -6.13 20.79 -5.23
N LYS A 53 -6.86 19.72 -5.57
CA LYS A 53 -8.10 19.33 -4.90
C LYS A 53 -7.85 18.18 -3.92
N ARG A 54 -8.44 18.28 -2.73
CA ARG A 54 -8.44 17.19 -1.74
C ARG A 54 -9.43 16.11 -2.16
N MET A 55 -8.97 14.87 -2.20
CA MET A 55 -9.74 13.71 -2.62
C MET A 55 -9.44 12.51 -1.73
N ILE A 56 -10.33 11.51 -1.72
CA ILE A 56 -10.08 10.23 -1.07
C ILE A 56 -9.72 9.21 -2.15
N GLU A 57 -8.55 8.60 -2.01
CA GLU A 57 -8.05 7.53 -2.86
C GLU A 57 -8.09 6.20 -2.09
N TYR A 58 -8.38 5.11 -2.81
CA TYR A 58 -8.52 3.78 -2.23
C TYR A 58 -7.49 2.83 -2.86
N ALA A 59 -6.28 2.82 -2.29
CA ALA A 59 -5.26 1.82 -2.64
C ALA A 59 -5.82 0.41 -2.43
N ASP A 60 -5.45 -0.56 -3.27
CA ASP A 60 -5.85 -1.96 -3.05
C ASP A 60 -5.34 -2.43 -1.69
N PHE A 61 -4.06 -2.20 -1.39
CA PHE A 61 -3.47 -2.53 -0.10
C PHE A 61 -2.71 -1.34 0.50
N PHE A 62 -2.89 -1.13 1.80
CA PHE A 62 -2.11 -0.20 2.61
C PHE A 62 -1.30 -0.98 3.64
N LEU A 63 0.01 -0.79 3.68
CA LEU A 63 0.94 -1.50 4.54
C LEU A 63 1.40 -0.61 5.70
N PRO A 64 0.77 -0.68 6.90
CA PRO A 64 1.12 0.17 8.03
C PRO A 64 2.59 0.00 8.47
N THR A 65 3.11 -1.23 8.44
CA THR A 65 4.49 -1.54 8.86
C THR A 65 5.56 -1.14 7.85
N TYR A 66 5.17 -0.68 6.65
CA TYR A 66 6.07 -0.21 5.58
C TYR A 66 5.96 1.31 5.38
N ASN A 67 5.80 2.07 6.47
CA ASN A 67 5.61 3.52 6.44
C ASN A 67 4.42 3.94 5.53
N GLY A 68 3.32 3.19 5.64
CA GLY A 68 2.09 3.45 4.88
C GLY A 68 2.22 3.20 3.37
N LEU A 69 3.00 2.19 2.97
CA LEU A 69 3.20 1.85 1.57
C LEU A 69 1.89 1.35 0.94
N ALA A 70 1.54 1.92 -0.22
CA ALA A 70 0.39 1.53 -1.03
C ALA A 70 0.78 0.48 -2.09
N ILE A 71 -0.08 -0.52 -2.30
CA ILE A 71 0.01 -1.43 -3.44
C ILE A 71 -1.30 -1.29 -4.23
N ASP A 72 -1.19 -1.14 -5.54
CA ASP A 72 -2.31 -1.25 -6.47
C ASP A 72 -2.01 -2.26 -7.55
N TYR A 73 -2.98 -3.11 -7.86
CA TYR A 73 -2.99 -3.94 -9.05
C TYR A 73 -3.62 -3.18 -10.23
N ILE A 74 -2.86 -3.03 -11.32
CA ILE A 74 -3.29 -2.31 -12.51
C ILE A 74 -3.09 -3.21 -13.73
N ILE A 75 -4.18 -3.50 -14.45
CA ILE A 75 -4.18 -4.41 -15.60
C ILE A 75 -3.21 -3.93 -16.69
N GLU A 76 -3.25 -2.64 -17.01
CA GLU A 76 -2.49 -2.05 -18.11
C GLU A 76 -1.50 -0.99 -17.61
N SER A 77 -0.20 -1.32 -17.67
CA SER A 77 0.88 -0.43 -17.22
C SER A 77 1.07 0.83 -18.08
N ASN A 78 0.48 0.88 -19.28
CA ASN A 78 0.50 2.04 -20.18
C ASN A 78 -0.82 2.83 -20.17
N SER A 79 -1.74 2.51 -19.25
CA SER A 79 -3.02 3.19 -19.15
C SER A 79 -2.92 4.58 -18.53
N ALA A 80 -3.94 5.42 -18.77
CA ALA A 80 -4.09 6.68 -18.07
C ALA A 80 -4.24 6.48 -16.55
N ILE A 81 -4.86 5.38 -16.13
CA ILE A 81 -5.02 5.01 -14.72
C ILE A 81 -3.66 4.80 -14.06
N TYR A 82 -2.77 4.04 -14.71
CA TYR A 82 -1.41 3.83 -14.21
C TYR A 82 -0.67 5.16 -14.01
N ARG A 83 -0.69 6.04 -15.03
CA ARG A 83 -0.03 7.35 -14.96
C ARG A 83 -0.63 8.22 -13.85
N ARG A 84 -1.96 8.27 -13.74
CA ARG A 84 -2.66 9.02 -12.70
C ARG A 84 -2.27 8.54 -11.30
N LYS A 85 -2.38 7.24 -11.02
CA LYS A 85 -2.02 6.65 -9.72
C LYS A 85 -0.56 6.90 -9.37
N LYS A 86 0.35 6.74 -10.34
CA LYS A 86 1.77 7.02 -10.15
C LYS A 86 1.99 8.48 -9.72
N ASN A 87 1.35 9.44 -10.40
CA ASN A 87 1.46 10.85 -10.08
C ASN A 87 0.85 11.16 -8.69
N ILE A 88 -0.35 10.66 -8.41
CA ILE A 88 -1.00 10.82 -7.09
C ILE A 88 -0.05 10.38 -5.97
N TYR A 89 0.52 9.18 -6.05
CA TYR A 89 1.40 8.69 -4.99
C TYR A 89 2.71 9.47 -4.90
N GLN A 90 3.29 9.85 -6.03
CA GLN A 90 4.51 10.66 -6.06
C GLN A 90 4.28 12.04 -5.44
N ASP A 91 3.24 12.75 -5.86
CA ASP A 91 2.94 14.12 -5.44
C ASP A 91 2.53 14.19 -3.96
N ASN A 92 1.88 13.14 -3.46
CA ASN A 92 1.48 13.02 -2.05
C ASN A 92 2.54 12.37 -1.16
N GLN A 93 3.73 12.06 -1.71
CA GLN A 93 4.83 11.42 -0.99
C GLN A 93 4.45 10.06 -0.35
N ILE A 94 3.47 9.38 -0.93
CA ILE A 94 3.04 8.05 -0.49
C ILE A 94 3.95 7.02 -1.18
N PRO A 95 4.70 6.20 -0.42
CA PRO A 95 5.45 5.11 -1.03
C PRO A 95 4.47 4.15 -1.69
N ALA A 96 4.70 3.79 -2.96
CA ALA A 96 3.76 2.95 -3.68
C ALA A 96 4.44 1.98 -4.63
N VAL A 97 3.83 0.81 -4.76
CA VAL A 97 4.19 -0.22 -5.75
C VAL A 97 2.97 -0.52 -6.61
N LEU A 98 3.02 -0.09 -7.86
CA LEU A 98 2.04 -0.49 -8.87
C LEU A 98 2.45 -1.85 -9.45
N VAL A 99 1.55 -2.82 -9.41
CA VAL A 99 1.75 -4.21 -9.85
C VAL A 99 0.92 -4.46 -11.09
N GLY A 100 1.56 -4.93 -12.17
CA GLY A 100 0.87 -5.25 -13.42
C GLY A 100 0.52 -6.73 -13.55
N LYS A 101 -0.38 -7.06 -14.50
CA LYS A 101 -0.66 -8.46 -14.89
C LYS A 101 0.62 -9.22 -15.28
N LYS A 102 1.53 -8.55 -16.00
CA LYS A 102 2.83 -9.12 -16.40
C LYS A 102 3.74 -9.43 -15.22
N ASP A 103 3.57 -8.74 -14.08
CA ASP A 103 4.36 -9.02 -12.88
C ASP A 103 3.86 -10.29 -12.19
N LEU A 104 2.54 -10.42 -12.02
CA LEU A 104 1.92 -11.59 -11.39
C LEU A 104 2.06 -12.89 -12.21
N ASN A 105 2.24 -12.79 -13.52
CA ASN A 105 2.42 -13.96 -14.39
C ASN A 105 3.84 -14.56 -14.34
N LYS A 106 4.80 -13.95 -13.61
CA LYS A 106 6.16 -14.47 -13.50
C LYS A 106 6.22 -15.60 -12.47
N PRO A 107 7.00 -16.68 -12.69
CA PRO A 107 7.08 -17.82 -11.75
C PRO A 107 7.44 -17.44 -10.31
N ASN A 108 8.27 -16.42 -10.11
CA ASN A 108 8.73 -15.94 -8.80
C ASN A 108 8.18 -14.56 -8.43
N TRP A 109 6.99 -14.20 -8.95
CA TRP A 109 6.41 -12.87 -8.75
C TRP A 109 6.27 -12.48 -7.27
N GLN A 110 5.98 -13.44 -6.38
CA GLN A 110 5.81 -13.19 -4.95
C GLN A 110 7.11 -12.66 -4.33
N GLN A 111 8.22 -13.35 -4.58
CA GLN A 111 9.54 -12.95 -4.08
C GLN A 111 10.00 -11.63 -4.72
N GLN A 112 9.71 -11.43 -6.02
CA GLN A 112 10.02 -10.17 -6.70
C GLN A 112 9.25 -8.99 -6.10
N LEU A 113 7.95 -9.16 -5.86
CA LEU A 113 7.12 -8.14 -5.24
C LEU A 113 7.59 -7.87 -3.81
N TYR A 114 7.83 -8.90 -3.00
CA TYR A 114 8.38 -8.73 -1.65
C TYR A 114 9.69 -7.93 -1.66
N SER A 115 10.63 -8.27 -2.55
CA SER A 115 11.89 -7.55 -2.70
C SER A 115 11.67 -6.08 -3.09
N LYS A 116 10.71 -5.82 -3.98
CA LYS A 116 10.32 -4.46 -4.38
C LYS A 116 9.73 -3.66 -3.21
N LEU A 117 8.91 -4.27 -2.36
CA LEU A 117 8.39 -3.64 -1.14
C LEU A 117 9.53 -3.25 -0.18
N GLN A 118 10.46 -4.17 0.06
CA GLN A 118 11.63 -3.94 0.92
C GLN A 118 12.52 -2.80 0.39
N ASN A 119 12.82 -2.81 -0.91
CA ASN A 119 13.62 -1.77 -1.54
C ASN A 119 12.93 -0.40 -1.47
N THR A 120 11.62 -0.35 -1.75
CA THR A 120 10.83 0.89 -1.68
C THR A 120 10.83 1.47 -0.26
N TYR A 121 10.70 0.60 0.75
CA TYR A 121 10.75 1.00 2.15
C TYR A 121 12.13 1.52 2.56
N ARG A 122 13.21 0.82 2.20
CA ARG A 122 14.60 1.22 2.51
C ARG A 122 15.01 2.53 1.86
N ILE A 123 14.62 2.76 0.60
CA ILE A 123 14.96 4.01 -0.10
C ILE A 123 14.31 5.21 0.57
N ARG A 124 13.11 5.08 1.14
CA ARG A 124 12.38 6.20 1.75
C ARG A 124 12.72 6.45 3.22
N SER A 125 13.23 5.45 3.95
CA SER A 125 13.67 5.65 5.34
C SER A 125 14.89 6.58 5.46
N SER A 126 15.70 6.71 4.40
CA SER A 126 16.87 7.59 4.36
C SER A 126 16.56 9.06 4.01
N TYR A 127 15.35 9.39 3.54
CA TYR A 127 14.95 10.75 3.12
C TYR A 127 14.11 11.52 4.15
N ARG A 128 14.19 11.21 5.45
CA ARG A 128 13.63 12.10 6.49
C ARG A 128 14.73 13.04 7.05
N PRO A 129 15.09 14.17 6.40
CA PRO A 129 15.69 15.25 7.15
C PRO A 129 14.59 15.82 8.06
N HIS A 130 14.88 15.82 9.36
CA HIS A 130 14.06 16.43 10.38
C HIS A 130 14.00 17.95 10.12
N LYS A 131 13.02 18.44 9.37
CA LYS A 131 12.76 19.88 9.30
C LYS A 131 12.16 20.29 10.63
N ARG A 132 13.00 20.89 11.48
CA ARG A 132 12.56 21.71 12.60
C ARG A 132 11.74 22.86 12.01
N TYR A 133 10.47 22.94 12.35
CA TYR A 133 9.73 24.18 12.21
C TYR A 133 10.37 25.16 13.19
N GLY A 134 11.08 26.15 12.65
CA GLY A 134 11.50 27.36 13.35
C GLY A 134 10.52 28.48 13.05
#